data_AF-A0A7K1TWK2-F1
#
_entry.id   AF-A0A7K1TWK2-F1
#
_cell.length_a   1.000
_cell.length_b   1.000
_cell.length_c   1.000
_cell.angle_alpha   90.00
_cell.angle_beta   90.00
_cell.angle_gamma   90.00
#
_symmetry.space_group_name_H-M   'P 1'
#
loop_
_entity.id
_entity.type
_entity.pdbx_description
1 polymer ?
#
loop_
_entity_poly.entity_id
_entity_poly.type
_entity_poly.pdbx_seq_one_letter_code
_entity_poly.pdbx_strand_id
1 'polypeptide(L)'
;MRSRTPFFESPLTSAAIDRVAEEREPLLLYCGAGVTIDRTGHSWSALIQSCFPDKHSKNYRQGPRRADIEAVRTVPPEQLASSLIHTLRAVAAGSKQSLQDTLRKRIKRSLYGTAATWQGGKLSLNIVQLALFRALRGRQTTIFTTNYDDHIEQRYREIRDSIETLAEIGVPGLRVVGINSKDPIYTIDPLRMDPEMPGSHITVVYLHGRVPSNGPVSWPIVLDENSYAATATAVGAALIHGFESHPLSVIVGSSLQDLPLVRALSSTRGSGERLAVLTKGSHAYDLNTDGDSLSLDLLRDRATELSVTPVLADFHGQVAQLVGEMTLRTAFPQPRSDAPLSWSYMDRLDAWWQAWSGAAGLDQGTPEKLHEALQELLPIFELTPNIDPLSPESERYRLELWVRAFPIAPERQLVRWAASDGRTLDGAKGKCGPLDTATYLAPVRAFIEGRAGAYDISDLERGRESLERYTSKAFLAVPIRARDCIVGVLTLASSNRMTSARMTRASETTEKAVAYMLDLGQRLLDA
;
A
#
# COMPACT_ATOMS: atom_id res chain seq x y z
N MET A 1 11.75 -7.65 -10.96
CA MET A 1 12.09 -7.18 -12.32
C MET A 1 12.02 -5.66 -12.41
N ARG A 2 12.99 -4.99 -13.04
CA ARG A 2 13.08 -3.51 -13.18
C ARG A 2 13.10 -3.09 -14.65
N SER A 3 12.41 -2.01 -15.01
CA SER A 3 12.47 -1.40 -16.34
C SER A 3 13.85 -0.85 -16.67
N ARG A 4 14.26 -0.87 -17.95
CA ARG A 4 15.48 -0.19 -18.42
C ARG A 4 15.34 1.32 -18.22
N THR A 5 14.28 1.91 -18.78
CA THR A 5 13.89 3.31 -18.55
C THR A 5 13.22 3.47 -17.18
N PRO A 6 13.52 4.52 -16.40
CA PRO A 6 12.78 4.85 -15.19
C PRO A 6 11.27 4.96 -15.44
N PHE A 7 10.48 4.40 -14.52
CA PHE A 7 9.02 4.34 -14.67
C PHE A 7 8.36 5.71 -14.91
N PHE A 8 8.81 6.76 -14.20
CA PHE A 8 8.28 8.13 -14.35
C PHE A 8 8.87 8.92 -15.53
N GLU A 9 9.85 8.37 -16.25
CA GLU A 9 10.34 8.92 -17.53
C GLU A 9 9.67 8.25 -18.74
N SER A 10 8.88 7.19 -18.51
CA SER A 10 8.15 6.52 -19.56
C SER A 10 7.06 7.44 -20.14
N PRO A 11 6.99 7.61 -21.48
CA PRO A 11 5.94 8.39 -22.13
C PRO A 11 4.53 7.92 -21.78
N LEU A 12 4.33 6.60 -21.63
CA LEU A 12 3.04 6.02 -21.23
C LEU A 12 2.63 6.44 -19.82
N THR A 13 3.60 6.54 -18.90
CA THR A 13 3.34 6.97 -17.52
C THR A 13 2.97 8.45 -17.48
N SER A 14 3.70 9.30 -18.22
CA SER A 14 3.37 10.73 -18.33
C SER A 14 1.99 10.93 -18.96
N ALA A 15 1.71 10.24 -20.07
CA ALA A 15 0.42 10.31 -20.74
C ALA A 15 -0.73 9.87 -19.82
N ALA A 16 -0.55 8.84 -19.00
CA ALA A 16 -1.55 8.43 -18.02
C ALA A 16 -1.79 9.49 -16.94
N ILE A 17 -0.74 10.14 -16.45
CA ILE A 17 -0.84 11.23 -15.45
C ILE A 17 -1.64 12.40 -16.04
N ASP A 18 -1.26 12.85 -17.24
CA ASP A 18 -1.89 13.97 -17.92
C ASP A 18 -3.35 13.65 -18.27
N ARG A 19 -3.61 12.46 -18.80
CA ARG A 19 -4.96 12.02 -19.19
C ARG A 19 -5.95 12.05 -18.02
N VAL A 20 -5.54 11.57 -16.84
CA VAL A 20 -6.37 11.58 -15.63
C VAL A 20 -6.56 13.00 -15.10
N ALA A 21 -5.52 13.84 -15.14
CA ALA A 21 -5.60 15.21 -14.67
C ALA A 21 -6.44 16.12 -15.57
N GLU A 22 -6.44 15.87 -16.88
CA GLU A 22 -7.19 16.63 -17.88
C GLU A 22 -8.66 16.20 -17.97
N GLU A 23 -8.98 14.97 -17.57
CA GLU A 23 -10.36 14.45 -17.60
C GLU A 23 -11.31 15.39 -16.86
N ARG A 24 -12.34 15.89 -17.55
CA ARG A 24 -13.34 16.80 -17.01
C ARG A 24 -14.63 16.09 -16.63
N GLU A 25 -14.91 14.99 -17.30
CA GLU A 25 -16.08 14.16 -17.08
C GLU A 25 -15.92 13.27 -15.83
N PRO A 26 -16.99 12.58 -15.39
CA PRO A 26 -16.92 11.67 -14.25
C PRO A 26 -15.82 10.61 -14.41
N LEU A 27 -14.99 10.46 -13.37
CA LEU A 27 -13.92 9.46 -13.32
C LEU A 27 -14.35 8.25 -12.48
N LEU A 28 -14.15 7.04 -13.01
CA LEU A 28 -14.30 5.80 -12.23
C LEU A 28 -12.94 5.31 -11.73
N LEU A 29 -12.80 5.15 -10.42
CA LEU A 29 -11.65 4.50 -9.78
C LEU A 29 -12.08 3.10 -9.32
N TYR A 30 -11.57 2.05 -9.96
CA TYR A 30 -11.74 0.68 -9.49
C TYR A 30 -10.58 0.30 -8.56
N CYS A 31 -10.90 0.03 -7.30
CA CYS A 31 -9.96 -0.28 -6.23
C CYS A 31 -10.08 -1.75 -5.82
N GLY A 32 -9.05 -2.55 -6.12
CA GLY A 32 -8.98 -3.94 -5.66
C GLY A 32 -8.34 -4.09 -4.27
N ALA A 33 -8.23 -5.35 -3.82
CA ALA A 33 -7.57 -5.76 -2.57
C ALA A 33 -6.17 -5.15 -2.35
N GLY A 34 -5.42 -4.87 -3.43
CA GLY A 34 -4.10 -4.25 -3.35
C GLY A 34 -4.11 -2.79 -2.87
N VAL A 35 -5.26 -2.12 -2.79
CA VAL A 35 -5.34 -0.71 -2.35
C VAL A 35 -5.10 -0.54 -0.85
N THR A 36 -5.46 -1.54 -0.05
CA THR A 36 -5.34 -1.49 1.42
C THR A 36 -4.39 -2.54 1.98
N ILE A 37 -3.66 -3.25 1.11
CA ILE A 37 -2.66 -4.26 1.51
C ILE A 37 -1.51 -3.65 2.32
N ASP A 38 -1.18 -2.39 2.06
CA ASP A 38 -0.14 -1.65 2.78
C ASP A 38 -0.52 -1.42 4.25
N ARG A 39 -1.81 -1.30 4.56
CA ARG A 39 -2.34 -1.12 5.92
C ARG A 39 -2.78 -2.41 6.60
N THR A 40 -3.37 -3.35 5.85
CA THR A 40 -3.90 -4.61 6.41
C THR A 40 -2.89 -5.75 6.39
N GLY A 41 -1.85 -5.66 5.56
CA GLY A 41 -0.92 -6.77 5.29
C GLY A 41 -1.56 -7.95 4.54
N HIS A 42 -2.82 -7.83 4.11
CA HIS A 42 -3.59 -8.95 3.58
C HIS A 42 -3.92 -8.77 2.10
N SER A 43 -3.41 -9.67 1.26
CA SER A 43 -4.07 -10.01 0.01
C SER A 43 -5.39 -10.74 0.29
N TRP A 44 -6.24 -10.89 -0.73
CA TRP A 44 -7.49 -11.63 -0.57
C TRP A 44 -7.27 -13.08 -0.08
N SER A 45 -6.27 -13.78 -0.63
CA SER A 45 -5.88 -15.11 -0.16
C SER A 45 -5.40 -15.11 1.30
N ALA A 46 -4.57 -14.13 1.67
CA ALA A 46 -4.07 -14.00 3.03
C ALA A 46 -5.19 -13.67 4.03
N LEU A 47 -6.18 -12.89 3.63
CA LEU A 47 -7.36 -12.60 4.43
C LEU A 47 -8.17 -13.88 4.71
N ILE A 48 -8.42 -14.70 3.69
CA ILE A 48 -9.15 -15.97 3.88
C ILE A 48 -8.38 -16.91 4.81
N GLN A 49 -7.06 -17.06 4.58
CA GLN A 49 -6.19 -17.85 5.45
C GLN A 49 -6.24 -17.37 6.90
N SER A 50 -6.22 -16.06 7.11
CA SER A 50 -6.27 -15.46 8.45
C SER A 50 -7.59 -15.67 9.19
N CYS A 51 -8.65 -16.01 8.48
CA CYS A 51 -9.93 -16.32 9.09
C CYS A 51 -9.98 -17.75 9.67
N PHE A 52 -9.01 -18.63 9.39
CA PHE A 52 -8.90 -19.93 10.06
C PHE A 52 -8.30 -19.77 11.47
N PRO A 53 -8.70 -20.61 12.44
CA PRO A 53 -8.18 -20.51 13.80
C PRO A 53 -6.75 -21.06 13.90
N ASP A 54 -5.92 -20.45 14.73
CA ASP A 54 -4.55 -20.93 14.99
C ASP A 54 -4.53 -22.21 15.84
N LYS A 55 -5.51 -22.37 16.74
CA LYS A 55 -5.65 -23.53 17.62
C LYS A 55 -7.09 -24.03 17.63
N HIS A 56 -7.26 -25.34 17.82
CA HIS A 56 -8.57 -25.89 18.15
C HIS A 56 -9.08 -25.30 19.47
N SER A 57 -10.38 -25.03 19.51
CA SER A 57 -11.04 -24.49 20.70
C SER A 57 -12.18 -25.42 21.11
N LYS A 58 -12.77 -25.20 22.29
CA LYS A 58 -13.93 -25.97 22.76
C LYS A 58 -15.06 -26.00 21.70
N ASN A 59 -15.19 -24.93 20.92
CA ASN A 59 -16.22 -24.73 19.88
C ASN A 59 -15.71 -25.00 18.46
N TYR A 60 -14.43 -25.38 18.28
CA TYR A 60 -13.82 -25.71 16.99
C TYR A 60 -12.87 -26.90 17.20
N ARG A 61 -13.46 -28.08 17.41
CA ARG A 61 -12.71 -29.31 17.72
C ARG A 61 -12.26 -30.07 16.47
N GLN A 62 -12.96 -29.88 15.36
CA GLN A 62 -12.71 -30.54 14.08
C GLN A 62 -12.76 -29.49 12.96
N GLY A 63 -11.77 -29.50 12.07
CA GLY A 63 -11.63 -28.54 10.97
C GLY A 63 -10.17 -28.07 10.80
N PRO A 64 -9.78 -27.60 9.61
CA PRO A 64 -8.40 -27.19 9.35
C PRO A 64 -8.01 -25.97 10.19
N ARG A 65 -6.77 -25.94 10.66
CA ARG A 65 -6.15 -24.78 11.30
C ARG A 65 -5.42 -23.95 10.25
N ARG A 66 -5.06 -22.72 10.61
CA ARG A 66 -4.27 -21.84 9.74
C ARG A 66 -2.99 -22.52 9.21
N ALA A 67 -2.22 -23.15 10.09
CA ALA A 67 -1.00 -23.88 9.71
C ALA A 67 -1.25 -25.02 8.72
N ASP A 68 -2.40 -25.69 8.83
CA ASP A 68 -2.79 -26.77 7.92
C ASP A 68 -3.11 -26.18 6.53
N ILE A 69 -3.75 -25.01 6.47
CA ILE A 69 -4.04 -24.30 5.21
C ILE A 69 -2.76 -23.73 4.58
N GLU A 70 -1.85 -23.16 5.37
CA GLU A 70 -0.57 -22.62 4.89
C GLU A 70 0.32 -23.69 4.25
N ALA A 71 0.18 -24.95 4.68
CA ALA A 71 0.86 -26.08 4.07
C ALA A 71 0.29 -26.45 2.69
N VAL A 72 -1.00 -26.19 2.43
CA VAL A 72 -1.66 -26.49 1.16
C VAL A 72 -1.64 -25.25 0.25
N ARG A 73 -0.46 -24.93 -0.29
CA ARG A 73 -0.20 -23.71 -1.10
C ARG A 73 -0.95 -23.62 -2.43
N THR A 74 -1.65 -24.67 -2.87
CA THR A 74 -2.17 -24.79 -4.24
C THR A 74 -3.68 -24.60 -4.38
N VAL A 75 -4.42 -24.40 -3.29
CA VAL A 75 -5.89 -24.29 -3.37
C VAL A 75 -6.31 -22.85 -3.72
N PRO A 76 -7.17 -22.66 -4.75
CA PRO A 76 -7.75 -21.36 -5.06
C PRO A 76 -8.46 -20.76 -3.85
N PRO A 77 -8.36 -19.45 -3.59
CA PRO A 77 -8.84 -18.92 -2.33
C PRO A 77 -10.38 -18.92 -2.22
N GLU A 78 -11.13 -18.93 -3.33
CA GLU A 78 -12.59 -19.10 -3.35
C GLU A 78 -13.01 -20.45 -2.74
N GLN A 79 -12.29 -21.52 -3.10
CA GLN A 79 -12.55 -22.86 -2.57
C GLN A 79 -12.17 -22.96 -1.09
N LEU A 80 -11.08 -22.30 -0.68
CA LEU A 80 -10.72 -22.16 0.73
C LEU A 80 -11.79 -21.41 1.51
N ALA A 81 -12.37 -20.35 0.94
CA ALA A 81 -13.47 -19.60 1.53
C ALA A 81 -14.74 -20.45 1.65
N SER A 82 -15.10 -21.21 0.63
CA SER A 82 -16.21 -22.18 0.69
C SER A 82 -16.02 -23.20 1.83
N SER A 83 -14.80 -23.72 1.98
CA SER A 83 -14.43 -24.64 3.06
C SER A 83 -14.56 -23.99 4.44
N LEU A 84 -14.06 -22.76 4.59
CA LEU A 84 -14.20 -21.96 5.80
C LEU A 84 -15.67 -21.77 6.18
N ILE A 85 -16.50 -21.33 5.23
CA ILE A 85 -17.94 -21.10 5.46
C ILE A 85 -18.64 -22.40 5.85
N HIS A 86 -18.30 -23.52 5.22
CA HIS A 86 -18.83 -24.84 5.59
C HIS A 86 -18.51 -25.17 7.05
N THR A 87 -17.25 -25.03 7.48
CA THR A 87 -16.86 -25.30 8.87
C THR A 87 -17.53 -24.34 9.85
N LEU A 88 -17.66 -23.05 9.50
CA LEU A 88 -18.34 -22.07 10.35
C LEU A 88 -19.83 -22.34 10.50
N ARG A 89 -20.51 -22.84 9.46
CA ARG A 89 -21.93 -23.24 9.53
C ARG A 89 -22.15 -24.39 10.53
N ALA A 90 -21.25 -25.36 10.54
CA ALA A 90 -21.30 -26.47 11.49
C ALA A 90 -21.15 -25.97 12.94
N VAL A 91 -20.23 -25.04 13.20
CA VAL A 91 -20.03 -24.43 14.53
C VAL A 91 -21.20 -23.54 14.94
N ALA A 92 -21.82 -22.86 13.99
CA ALA A 92 -22.98 -22.00 14.22
C ALA A 92 -24.30 -22.77 14.43
N ALA A 93 -24.27 -24.10 14.46
CA ALA A 93 -25.45 -24.98 14.53
C ALA A 93 -26.53 -24.61 13.48
N GLY A 94 -26.10 -24.17 12.29
CA GLY A 94 -27.00 -23.76 11.20
C GLY A 94 -27.66 -22.38 11.35
N SER A 95 -27.44 -21.66 12.45
CA SER A 95 -28.01 -20.30 12.62
C SER A 95 -27.31 -19.29 11.72
N LYS A 96 -28.08 -18.69 10.80
CA LYS A 96 -27.60 -17.64 9.87
C LYS A 96 -27.01 -16.44 10.63
N GLN A 97 -27.67 -16.00 11.70
CA GLN A 97 -27.19 -14.87 12.51
C GLN A 97 -25.86 -15.20 13.21
N SER A 98 -25.75 -16.39 13.81
CA SER A 98 -24.53 -16.84 14.48
C SER A 98 -23.35 -16.98 13.51
N LEU A 99 -23.62 -17.48 12.29
CA LEU A 99 -22.63 -17.53 11.21
C LEU A 99 -22.16 -16.12 10.84
N GLN A 100 -23.09 -15.20 10.59
CA GLN A 100 -22.79 -13.82 10.23
C GLN A 100 -21.97 -13.11 11.31
N ASP A 101 -22.32 -13.28 12.58
CA ASP A 101 -21.59 -12.70 13.72
C ASP A 101 -20.19 -13.28 13.87
N THR A 102 -20.03 -14.59 13.67
CA THR A 102 -18.72 -15.25 13.73
C THR A 102 -17.83 -14.83 12.58
N LEU A 103 -18.38 -14.81 11.35
CA LEU A 103 -17.66 -14.37 10.16
C LEU A 103 -17.24 -12.90 10.28
N ARG A 104 -18.15 -12.02 10.69
CA ARG A 104 -17.87 -10.61 10.96
C ARG A 104 -16.72 -10.46 11.94
N LYS A 105 -16.74 -11.17 13.07
CA LYS A 105 -15.69 -11.09 14.09
C LYS A 105 -14.33 -11.54 13.56
N ARG A 106 -14.29 -12.60 12.72
CA ARG A 106 -13.05 -13.11 12.12
C ARG A 106 -12.50 -12.14 11.09
N ILE A 107 -13.30 -11.73 10.11
CA ILE A 107 -12.89 -10.75 9.09
C ILE A 107 -12.44 -9.45 9.75
N LYS A 108 -13.20 -8.92 10.71
CA LYS A 108 -12.85 -7.69 11.43
C LYS A 108 -11.52 -7.83 12.19
N ARG A 109 -11.28 -8.98 12.83
CA ARG A 109 -10.00 -9.27 13.50
C ARG A 109 -8.85 -9.33 12.51
N SER A 110 -9.06 -9.85 11.31
CA SER A 110 -8.02 -9.88 10.29
C SER A 110 -7.73 -8.51 9.70
N LEU A 111 -8.76 -7.73 9.39
CA LEU A 111 -8.62 -6.41 8.77
C LEU A 111 -8.11 -5.33 9.75
N TYR A 112 -8.53 -5.40 11.01
CA TYR A 112 -8.27 -4.35 12.02
C TYR A 112 -7.65 -4.88 13.32
N GLY A 113 -7.21 -6.14 13.34
CA GLY A 113 -6.49 -6.69 14.49
C GLY A 113 -5.15 -6.00 14.69
N THR A 114 -4.31 -6.56 15.57
CA THR A 114 -2.97 -6.06 15.91
C THR A 114 -1.97 -6.01 14.74
N ALA A 115 -2.41 -6.23 13.50
CA ALA A 115 -1.62 -6.04 12.29
C ALA A 115 -1.49 -4.54 11.96
N ALA A 116 -0.35 -3.98 12.36
CA ALA A 116 0.45 -3.01 11.61
C ALA A 116 -0.19 -1.69 11.13
N THR A 117 -0.89 -0.98 12.02
CA THR A 117 -1.23 0.45 11.85
C THR A 117 -0.05 1.30 11.35
N TRP A 118 1.16 0.93 11.80
CA TRP A 118 2.43 1.57 11.46
C TRP A 118 2.98 1.23 10.06
N GLN A 119 2.47 0.21 9.37
CA GLN A 119 2.87 -0.12 8.00
C GLN A 119 2.18 0.77 6.94
N GLY A 120 1.33 1.71 7.36
CA GLY A 120 0.46 2.49 6.48
C GLY A 120 1.18 3.06 5.26
N GLY A 121 0.82 2.55 4.07
CA GLY A 121 1.25 3.14 2.80
C GLY A 121 0.33 4.27 2.34
N LYS A 122 0.66 4.83 1.18
CA LYS A 122 0.02 6.04 0.64
C LYS A 122 -1.05 5.78 -0.40
N LEU A 123 -1.30 4.55 -0.85
CA LEU A 123 -2.17 4.34 -2.01
C LEU A 123 -3.61 4.76 -1.73
N SER A 124 -4.20 4.29 -0.62
CA SER A 124 -5.54 4.71 -0.18
C SER A 124 -5.64 6.23 0.05
N LEU A 125 -4.60 6.83 0.66
CA LEU A 125 -4.52 8.27 0.86
C LEU A 125 -4.54 9.02 -0.48
N ASN A 126 -3.68 8.63 -1.42
CA ASN A 126 -3.54 9.29 -2.72
C ASN A 126 -4.81 9.12 -3.58
N ILE A 127 -5.51 7.99 -3.48
CA ILE A 127 -6.81 7.79 -4.15
C ILE A 127 -7.84 8.80 -3.63
N VAL A 128 -7.93 8.98 -2.32
CA VAL A 128 -8.84 9.95 -1.70
C VAL A 128 -8.43 11.38 -2.07
N GLN A 129 -7.14 11.71 -2.03
CA GLN A 129 -6.66 13.03 -2.45
C GLN A 129 -6.98 13.32 -3.92
N LEU A 130 -6.78 12.36 -4.82
CA LEU A 130 -7.15 12.51 -6.24
C LEU A 130 -8.64 12.84 -6.38
N ALA A 131 -9.50 12.06 -5.72
CA ALA A 131 -10.95 12.29 -5.74
C ALA A 131 -11.33 13.66 -5.16
N LEU A 132 -10.69 14.08 -4.06
CA LEU A 132 -10.88 15.40 -3.45
C LEU A 132 -10.47 16.54 -4.38
N PHE A 133 -9.26 16.50 -4.94
CA PHE A 133 -8.78 17.57 -5.84
C PHE A 133 -9.60 17.64 -7.13
N ARG A 134 -10.10 16.52 -7.64
CA ARG A 134 -11.06 16.52 -8.75
C ARG A 134 -12.39 17.16 -8.34
N ALA A 135 -12.93 16.78 -7.19
CA ALA A 135 -14.17 17.35 -6.65
C ALA A 135 -14.06 18.87 -6.43
N LEU A 136 -12.94 19.37 -5.89
CA LEU A 136 -12.66 20.81 -5.76
C LEU A 136 -12.61 21.56 -7.10
N ARG A 137 -12.40 20.85 -8.21
CA ARG A 137 -12.47 21.38 -9.59
C ARG A 137 -13.86 21.22 -10.21
N GLY A 138 -14.87 20.82 -9.44
CA GLY A 138 -16.23 20.56 -9.90
C GLY A 138 -16.37 19.25 -10.67
N ARG A 139 -15.48 18.27 -10.47
CA ARG A 139 -15.45 17.02 -11.24
C ARG A 139 -15.83 15.83 -10.37
N GLN A 140 -16.74 15.01 -10.88
CA GLN A 140 -17.25 13.85 -10.14
C GLN A 140 -16.23 12.70 -10.16
N THR A 141 -16.18 11.95 -9.06
CA THR A 141 -15.39 10.73 -8.94
C THR A 141 -16.21 9.66 -8.23
N THR A 142 -16.30 8.48 -8.86
CA THR A 142 -16.89 7.27 -8.29
C THR A 142 -15.78 6.29 -7.99
N ILE A 143 -15.76 5.75 -6.77
CA ILE A 143 -14.79 4.75 -6.33
C ILE A 143 -15.52 3.43 -6.16
N PHE A 144 -15.24 2.46 -7.00
CA PHE A 144 -15.65 1.08 -6.78
C PHE A 144 -14.59 0.36 -5.97
N THR A 145 -14.98 -0.38 -4.95
CA THR A 145 -14.04 -1.17 -4.16
C THR A 145 -14.54 -2.58 -3.93
N THR A 146 -13.63 -3.55 -4.05
CA THR A 146 -13.84 -4.93 -3.62
C THR A 146 -13.33 -5.20 -2.21
N ASN A 147 -12.73 -4.20 -1.57
CA ASN A 147 -12.26 -4.30 -0.19
C ASN A 147 -13.44 -4.26 0.77
N TYR A 148 -13.35 -5.02 1.85
CA TYR A 148 -14.36 -5.00 2.90
C TYR A 148 -14.12 -3.86 3.90
N ASP A 149 -12.88 -3.38 4.03
CA ASP A 149 -12.51 -2.41 5.05
C ASP A 149 -13.03 -0.99 4.78
N ASP A 150 -13.01 -0.13 5.80
CA ASP A 150 -13.41 1.28 5.72
C ASP A 150 -12.21 2.24 5.60
N HIS A 151 -11.02 1.79 5.17
CA HIS A 151 -9.81 2.63 5.17
C HIS A 151 -9.90 3.81 4.20
N ILE A 152 -10.53 3.66 3.03
CA ILE A 152 -10.77 4.79 2.11
C ILE A 152 -11.61 5.86 2.81
N GLU A 153 -12.61 5.44 3.59
CA GLU A 153 -13.48 6.35 4.33
C GLU A 153 -12.73 7.00 5.51
N GLN A 154 -11.89 6.24 6.23
CA GLN A 154 -11.05 6.77 7.31
C GLN A 154 -10.12 7.86 6.77
N ARG A 155 -9.42 7.62 5.65
CA ARG A 155 -8.55 8.61 5.02
C ARG A 155 -9.31 9.86 4.58
N TYR A 156 -10.52 9.71 4.05
CA TYR A 156 -11.38 10.86 3.74
C TYR A 156 -11.69 11.69 4.99
N ARG A 157 -12.09 11.06 6.11
CA ARG A 157 -12.38 11.77 7.37
C ARG A 157 -11.13 12.47 7.91
N GLU A 158 -10.00 11.78 7.97
CA GLU A 158 -8.71 12.35 8.42
C GLU A 158 -8.35 13.63 7.63
N ILE A 159 -8.50 13.60 6.30
CA ILE A 159 -8.23 14.77 5.45
C ILE A 159 -9.28 15.87 5.65
N ARG A 160 -10.57 15.51 5.71
CA ARG A 160 -11.64 16.47 5.93
C ARG A 160 -11.45 17.23 7.24
N ASP A 161 -11.24 16.52 8.34
CA ASP A 161 -11.09 17.09 9.68
C ASP A 161 -9.87 18.04 9.73
N SER A 162 -8.80 17.66 9.02
CA SER A 162 -7.60 18.51 8.87
C SER A 162 -7.90 19.80 8.10
N ILE A 163 -8.65 19.73 7.00
CA ILE A 163 -9.01 20.92 6.20
C ILE A 163 -10.00 21.81 6.95
N GLU A 164 -11.00 21.23 7.62
CA GLU A 164 -11.98 21.97 8.42
C GLU A 164 -11.31 22.83 9.49
N THR A 165 -10.25 22.30 10.10
CA THR A 165 -9.46 22.99 11.12
C THR A 165 -8.58 24.10 10.53
N LEU A 166 -8.08 23.93 9.30
CA LEU A 166 -7.01 24.77 8.73
C LEU A 166 -7.49 25.81 7.71
N ALA A 167 -8.64 25.63 7.07
CA ALA A 167 -9.02 26.45 5.93
C ALA A 167 -10.52 26.74 5.84
N GLU A 168 -10.87 27.90 5.26
CA GLU A 168 -12.24 28.28 4.89
C GLU A 168 -12.67 27.71 3.51
N ILE A 169 -11.98 26.68 3.03
CA ILE A 169 -12.22 26.09 1.71
C ILE A 169 -13.38 25.09 1.80
N GLY A 170 -14.19 25.00 0.73
CA GLY A 170 -15.22 23.99 0.60
C GLY A 170 -14.63 22.57 0.53
N VAL A 171 -15.23 21.62 1.21
CA VAL A 171 -14.82 20.20 1.20
C VAL A 171 -15.99 19.37 0.68
N PRO A 172 -15.81 18.55 -0.37
CA PRO A 172 -16.88 17.69 -0.86
C PRO A 172 -17.27 16.67 0.20
N GLY A 173 -18.53 16.26 0.19
CA GLY A 173 -19.09 15.20 1.02
C GLY A 173 -18.65 13.80 0.58
N LEU A 174 -19.11 12.79 1.31
CA LEU A 174 -18.87 11.38 1.01
C LEU A 174 -20.19 10.63 0.99
N ARG A 175 -20.46 9.89 -0.08
CA ARG A 175 -21.61 8.99 -0.18
C ARG A 175 -21.13 7.54 -0.24
N VAL A 176 -21.53 6.73 0.73
CA VAL A 176 -21.12 5.32 0.79
C VAL A 176 -22.30 4.43 0.46
N VAL A 177 -22.13 3.56 -0.53
CA VAL A 177 -23.20 2.73 -1.11
C VAL A 177 -22.77 1.26 -1.09
N GLY A 178 -23.70 0.38 -0.72
CA GLY A 178 -23.52 -1.07 -0.85
C GLY A 178 -24.09 -1.56 -2.18
N ILE A 179 -23.55 -2.65 -2.72
CA ILE A 179 -24.13 -3.30 -3.88
C ILE A 179 -25.63 -3.63 -3.63
N ASN A 180 -26.49 -3.34 -4.62
CA ASN A 180 -27.95 -3.50 -4.56
C ASN A 180 -28.71 -2.60 -3.56
N SER A 181 -28.05 -1.62 -2.94
CA SER A 181 -28.75 -0.64 -2.13
C SER A 181 -29.18 0.55 -2.99
N LYS A 182 -30.48 0.88 -2.97
CA LYS A 182 -30.97 2.14 -3.57
C LYS A 182 -30.54 3.34 -2.74
N ASP A 183 -30.51 3.15 -1.43
CA ASP A 183 -30.14 4.17 -0.46
C ASP A 183 -28.66 4.04 -0.07
N PRO A 184 -27.95 5.16 0.16
CA PRO A 184 -26.61 5.10 0.71
C PRO A 184 -26.63 4.45 2.11
N ILE A 185 -25.60 3.66 2.42
CA ILE A 185 -25.35 3.13 3.77
C ILE A 185 -25.26 4.29 4.76
N TYR A 186 -24.56 5.35 4.35
CA TYR A 186 -24.59 6.66 4.99
C TYR A 186 -24.07 7.72 4.02
N THR A 187 -24.41 8.97 4.29
CA THR A 187 -23.89 10.15 3.59
C THR A 187 -23.29 11.10 4.61
N ILE A 188 -22.19 11.72 4.21
CA ILE A 188 -21.54 12.82 4.91
C ILE A 188 -21.72 14.04 4.03
N ASP A 189 -22.41 15.06 4.55
CA ASP A 189 -22.71 16.27 3.78
C ASP A 189 -21.43 17.07 3.47
N PRO A 190 -21.37 17.75 2.32
CA PRO A 190 -20.28 18.66 2.00
C PRO A 190 -20.18 19.81 3.01
N LEU A 191 -18.96 20.29 3.24
CA LEU A 191 -18.68 21.46 4.06
C LEU A 191 -18.48 22.68 3.16
N ARG A 192 -19.19 23.79 3.41
CA ARG A 192 -18.99 25.07 2.70
C ARG A 192 -18.98 24.93 1.16
N MET A 193 -19.77 23.99 0.65
CA MET A 193 -19.94 23.71 -0.77
C MET A 193 -21.41 23.37 -1.01
N ASP A 194 -21.96 23.85 -2.13
CA ASP A 194 -23.34 23.55 -2.51
C ASP A 194 -23.50 22.03 -2.77
N PRO A 195 -24.40 21.34 -2.05
CA PRO A 195 -24.66 19.91 -2.24
C PRO A 195 -25.09 19.53 -3.66
N GLU A 196 -25.66 20.45 -4.44
CA GLU A 196 -26.15 20.18 -5.80
C GLU A 196 -25.07 20.37 -6.87
N MET A 197 -23.92 20.96 -6.53
CA MET A 197 -22.85 21.16 -7.52
C MET A 197 -22.18 19.84 -7.93
N PRO A 198 -21.77 19.69 -9.21
CA PRO A 198 -20.91 18.59 -9.63
C PRO A 198 -19.64 18.53 -8.77
N GLY A 199 -19.29 17.33 -8.31
CA GLY A 199 -18.15 17.14 -7.39
C GLY A 199 -18.47 17.41 -5.92
N SER A 200 -19.70 17.80 -5.56
CA SER A 200 -20.10 18.00 -4.15
C SER A 200 -19.99 16.75 -3.29
N HIS A 201 -19.96 15.57 -3.91
CA HIS A 201 -19.80 14.29 -3.22
C HIS A 201 -18.81 13.39 -3.96
N ILE A 202 -17.97 12.71 -3.20
CA ILE A 202 -17.24 11.53 -3.65
C ILE A 202 -18.12 10.30 -3.34
N THR A 203 -18.34 9.44 -4.32
CA THR A 203 -19.15 8.23 -4.12
C THR A 203 -18.24 7.01 -3.97
N VAL A 204 -18.43 6.22 -2.92
CA VAL A 204 -17.74 4.94 -2.71
C VAL A 204 -18.76 3.81 -2.76
N VAL A 205 -18.57 2.85 -3.65
CA VAL A 205 -19.45 1.70 -3.86
C VAL A 205 -18.72 0.41 -3.47
N TYR A 206 -19.25 -0.28 -2.46
CA TYR A 206 -18.74 -1.56 -1.98
C TYR A 206 -19.37 -2.72 -2.75
N LEU A 207 -18.59 -3.32 -3.66
CA LEU A 207 -19.05 -4.39 -4.54
C LEU A 207 -19.19 -5.73 -3.81
N HIS A 208 -18.31 -6.00 -2.84
CA HIS A 208 -18.23 -7.28 -2.11
C HIS A 208 -18.77 -7.19 -0.67
N GLY A 209 -19.50 -6.12 -0.36
CA GLY A 209 -19.97 -5.81 0.98
C GLY A 209 -18.93 -5.05 1.82
N ARG A 210 -19.34 -4.60 3.00
CA ARG A 210 -18.58 -3.65 3.84
C ARG A 210 -18.54 -4.11 5.28
N VAL A 211 -17.34 -4.26 5.84
CA VAL A 211 -17.07 -4.60 7.24
C VAL A 211 -16.24 -3.48 7.86
N PRO A 212 -16.88 -2.44 8.44
CA PRO A 212 -16.14 -1.32 8.98
C PRO A 212 -15.45 -1.62 10.32
N SER A 213 -14.47 -0.79 10.65
CA SER A 213 -13.86 -0.73 11.97
C SER A 213 -14.91 -0.41 13.03
N ASN A 214 -15.85 0.48 12.73
CA ASN A 214 -16.96 0.89 13.60
C ASN A 214 -18.25 1.07 12.78
N GLY A 215 -19.40 0.75 13.38
CA GLY A 215 -20.71 0.89 12.74
C GLY A 215 -21.23 -0.38 12.02
N PRO A 216 -22.28 -0.23 11.18
CA PRO A 216 -23.00 -1.37 10.61
C PRO A 216 -22.24 -2.02 9.43
N VAL A 217 -22.37 -3.34 9.35
CA VAL A 217 -21.90 -4.14 8.21
C VAL A 217 -22.91 -4.07 7.07
N SER A 218 -22.43 -3.89 5.85
CA SER A 218 -23.26 -4.01 4.64
C SER A 218 -23.15 -5.41 4.08
N TRP A 219 -24.26 -6.15 4.12
CA TRP A 219 -24.41 -7.48 3.54
C TRP A 219 -24.93 -7.39 2.10
N PRO A 220 -24.72 -8.43 1.26
CA PRO A 220 -23.94 -9.64 1.53
C PRO A 220 -22.42 -9.38 1.53
N ILE A 221 -21.69 -10.13 2.37
CA ILE A 221 -20.22 -10.22 2.24
C ILE A 221 -19.92 -11.29 1.20
N VAL A 222 -19.32 -10.88 0.07
CA VAL A 222 -18.95 -11.77 -1.03
C VAL A 222 -17.57 -12.35 -0.74
N LEU A 223 -17.51 -13.62 -0.35
CA LEU A 223 -16.30 -14.31 0.08
C LEU A 223 -16.18 -15.73 -0.51
N ASP A 224 -17.23 -16.56 -0.39
CA ASP A 224 -17.26 -17.92 -0.91
C ASP A 224 -17.91 -18.02 -2.29
N GLU A 225 -17.74 -19.15 -2.97
CA GLU A 225 -18.26 -19.38 -4.32
C GLU A 225 -19.77 -19.15 -4.43
N ASN A 226 -20.56 -19.52 -3.41
CA ASN A 226 -22.01 -19.28 -3.45
C ASN A 226 -22.35 -17.80 -3.40
N SER A 227 -21.60 -17.02 -2.61
CA SER A 227 -21.81 -15.58 -2.51
C SER A 227 -21.41 -14.85 -3.80
N TYR A 228 -20.34 -15.30 -4.47
CA TYR A 228 -19.98 -14.81 -5.80
C TYR A 228 -21.06 -15.14 -6.82
N ALA A 229 -21.55 -16.39 -6.85
CA ALA A 229 -22.63 -16.79 -7.74
C ALA A 229 -23.92 -15.98 -7.51
N ALA A 230 -24.30 -15.77 -6.24
CA ALA A 230 -25.51 -15.05 -5.87
C ALA A 230 -25.45 -13.55 -6.20
N THR A 231 -24.27 -12.93 -6.19
CA THR A 231 -24.08 -11.49 -6.44
C THR A 231 -23.61 -11.16 -7.86
N ALA A 232 -23.26 -12.18 -8.66
CA ALA A 232 -22.66 -12.01 -9.99
C ALA A 232 -23.46 -11.05 -10.90
N THR A 233 -24.79 -11.19 -10.96
CA THR A 233 -25.64 -10.33 -11.80
C THR A 233 -25.60 -8.88 -11.34
N ALA A 234 -25.70 -8.65 -10.04
CA ALA A 234 -25.73 -7.31 -9.44
C ALA A 234 -24.38 -6.60 -9.58
N VAL A 235 -23.30 -7.28 -9.18
CA VAL A 235 -21.93 -6.75 -9.29
C VAL A 235 -21.57 -6.52 -10.76
N GLY A 236 -21.92 -7.47 -11.64
CA GLY A 236 -21.73 -7.34 -13.08
C GLY A 236 -22.46 -6.12 -13.66
N ALA A 237 -23.75 -5.94 -13.33
CA ALA A 237 -24.53 -4.80 -13.79
C ALA A 237 -23.96 -3.46 -13.28
N ALA A 238 -23.56 -3.38 -12.01
CA ALA A 238 -22.92 -2.18 -11.46
C ALA A 238 -21.61 -1.85 -12.16
N LEU A 239 -20.77 -2.86 -12.43
CA LEU A 239 -19.50 -2.68 -13.15
C LEU A 239 -19.71 -2.26 -14.60
N ILE A 240 -20.62 -2.93 -15.33
CA ILE A 240 -20.96 -2.59 -16.71
C ILE A 240 -21.45 -1.14 -16.77
N HIS A 241 -22.43 -0.78 -15.94
CA HIS A 241 -22.94 0.58 -15.87
C HIS A 241 -21.85 1.58 -15.52
N GLY A 242 -20.97 1.25 -14.57
CA GLY A 242 -19.82 2.08 -14.20
C GLY A 242 -18.91 2.36 -15.40
N PHE A 243 -18.49 1.33 -16.13
CA PHE A 243 -17.61 1.47 -17.29
C PHE A 243 -18.28 2.16 -18.48
N GLU A 244 -19.60 2.03 -18.66
CA GLU A 244 -20.34 2.70 -19.73
C GLU A 244 -20.63 4.18 -19.41
N SER A 245 -20.85 4.50 -18.14
CA SER A 245 -21.20 5.86 -17.69
C SER A 245 -19.99 6.78 -17.47
N HIS A 246 -18.78 6.23 -17.45
CA HIS A 246 -17.56 7.00 -17.20
C HIS A 246 -16.62 6.90 -18.42
N PRO A 247 -16.29 8.03 -19.07
CA PRO A 247 -15.41 8.01 -20.25
C PRO A 247 -13.97 7.64 -19.92
N LEU A 248 -13.56 7.73 -18.65
CA LEU A 248 -12.26 7.26 -18.17
C LEU A 248 -12.43 6.44 -16.90
N SER A 249 -11.77 5.28 -16.88
CA SER A 249 -11.68 4.42 -15.71
C SER A 249 -10.22 4.10 -15.38
N VAL A 250 -9.86 4.17 -14.09
CA VAL A 250 -8.53 3.80 -13.60
C VAL A 250 -8.67 2.64 -12.63
N ILE A 251 -8.01 1.52 -12.95
CA ILE A 251 -8.03 0.28 -12.18
C ILE A 251 -6.71 0.18 -11.41
N VAL A 252 -6.80 0.15 -10.08
CA VAL A 252 -5.66 0.11 -9.15
C VAL A 252 -5.84 -0.99 -8.10
N GLY A 253 -4.73 -1.63 -7.71
CA GLY A 253 -4.74 -2.69 -6.69
C GLY A 253 -5.49 -3.96 -7.10
N SER A 254 -5.73 -4.15 -8.40
CA SER A 254 -6.37 -5.35 -8.97
C SER A 254 -5.37 -6.13 -9.82
N SER A 255 -5.42 -7.46 -9.77
CA SER A 255 -4.63 -8.35 -10.64
C SER A 255 -5.29 -8.64 -11.99
N LEU A 256 -6.44 -8.03 -12.29
CA LEU A 256 -7.28 -8.34 -13.46
C LEU A 256 -7.66 -9.83 -13.59
N GLN A 257 -7.65 -10.56 -12.47
CA GLN A 257 -8.06 -11.97 -12.40
C GLN A 257 -9.47 -12.14 -11.84
N ASP A 258 -10.00 -11.11 -11.19
CA ASP A 258 -11.33 -11.14 -10.60
C ASP A 258 -12.42 -11.29 -11.67
N LEU A 259 -13.22 -12.34 -11.56
CA LEU A 259 -14.12 -12.77 -12.63
C LEU A 259 -15.23 -11.74 -12.95
N PRO A 260 -15.90 -11.09 -11.98
CA PRO A 260 -16.87 -10.04 -12.27
C PRO A 260 -16.24 -8.86 -13.02
N LEU A 261 -15.01 -8.46 -12.65
CA LEU A 261 -14.27 -7.42 -13.36
C LEU A 261 -13.97 -7.83 -14.80
N VAL A 262 -13.40 -9.02 -15.01
CA VAL A 262 -13.07 -9.53 -16.35
C VAL A 262 -14.30 -9.59 -17.26
N ARG A 263 -15.43 -10.08 -16.72
CA ARG A 263 -16.70 -10.13 -17.45
C ARG A 263 -17.17 -8.72 -17.83
N ALA A 264 -17.18 -7.79 -16.89
CA ALA A 264 -17.62 -6.42 -17.15
C ALA A 264 -16.73 -5.72 -18.19
N LEU A 265 -15.41 -5.87 -18.10
CA LEU A 265 -14.45 -5.33 -19.08
C LEU A 265 -14.71 -5.90 -20.49
N SER A 266 -14.95 -7.21 -20.58
CA SER A 266 -15.26 -7.88 -21.83
C SER A 266 -16.61 -7.44 -22.42
N SER A 267 -17.65 -7.32 -21.60
CA SER A 267 -18.98 -6.88 -22.04
C SER A 267 -19.02 -5.44 -22.51
N THR A 268 -18.13 -4.60 -21.99
CA THR A 268 -18.12 -3.17 -22.27
C THR A 268 -17.01 -2.77 -23.24
N ARG A 269 -16.36 -3.70 -23.97
CA ARG A 269 -15.28 -3.37 -24.92
C ARG A 269 -15.65 -2.17 -25.80
N GLY A 270 -14.75 -1.18 -25.87
CA GLY A 270 -14.98 0.08 -26.59
C GLY A 270 -15.75 1.16 -25.82
N SER A 271 -16.22 0.89 -24.59
CA SER A 271 -16.87 1.88 -23.74
C SER A 271 -15.84 2.59 -22.85
N GLY A 272 -15.55 3.85 -23.18
CA GLY A 272 -14.58 4.66 -22.44
C GLY A 272 -13.14 4.14 -22.51
N GLU A 273 -12.22 4.97 -22.08
CA GLU A 273 -10.82 4.64 -21.92
C GLU A 273 -10.57 3.99 -20.54
N ARG A 274 -9.66 3.02 -20.50
CA ARG A 274 -9.38 2.24 -19.29
C ARG A 274 -7.89 2.11 -19.07
N LEU A 275 -7.43 2.61 -17.94
CA LEU A 275 -6.05 2.49 -17.51
C LEU A 275 -5.99 1.45 -16.38
N ALA A 276 -5.14 0.43 -16.48
CA ALA A 276 -4.85 -0.46 -15.37
C ALA A 276 -3.42 -0.29 -14.89
N VAL A 277 -3.26 0.10 -13.63
CA VAL A 277 -1.95 0.24 -13.01
C VAL A 277 -1.57 -1.11 -12.40
N LEU A 278 -0.60 -1.77 -13.01
CA LEU A 278 -0.17 -3.13 -12.66
C LEU A 278 1.30 -3.14 -12.29
N THR A 279 1.68 -4.07 -11.42
CA THR A 279 3.07 -4.29 -11.03
C THR A 279 3.67 -5.47 -11.76
N LYS A 280 4.87 -5.29 -12.33
CA LYS A 280 5.57 -6.36 -13.08
C LYS A 280 5.79 -7.62 -12.25
N GLY A 281 6.16 -7.46 -10.99
CA GLY A 281 6.43 -8.57 -10.08
C GLY A 281 5.20 -9.40 -9.68
N SER A 282 3.98 -8.88 -9.85
CA SER A 282 2.75 -9.64 -9.54
C SER A 282 2.36 -10.63 -10.63
N HIS A 283 3.04 -10.58 -11.78
CA HIS A 283 2.77 -11.40 -12.97
C HIS A 283 4.01 -12.10 -13.52
N ALA A 284 5.18 -11.92 -12.89
CA ALA A 284 6.36 -12.70 -13.21
C ALA A 284 6.14 -14.14 -12.71
N TYR A 285 6.02 -15.09 -13.63
CA TYR A 285 6.18 -16.50 -13.30
C TYR A 285 7.64 -16.72 -12.85
N ASP A 286 7.90 -17.63 -11.91
CA ASP A 286 9.26 -18.07 -11.50
C ASP A 286 9.95 -18.82 -12.67
N LEU A 287 10.12 -18.14 -13.79
CA LEU A 287 10.79 -18.60 -14.98
C LEU A 287 12.12 -17.83 -15.04
N ASN A 288 13.16 -18.51 -15.54
CA ASN A 288 14.46 -17.89 -15.84
C ASN A 288 14.29 -16.59 -16.66
N THR A 289 15.34 -15.77 -16.77
CA THR A 289 15.36 -14.44 -17.40
C THR A 289 14.61 -14.27 -18.73
N ASP A 290 14.44 -15.31 -19.55
CA ASP A 290 13.65 -15.28 -20.80
C ASP A 290 12.12 -15.31 -20.58
N GLY A 291 11.67 -15.86 -19.44
CA GLY A 291 10.27 -15.93 -19.05
C GLY A 291 9.71 -14.61 -18.52
N ASP A 292 10.57 -13.69 -18.07
CA ASP A 292 10.16 -12.36 -17.60
C ASP A 292 9.61 -11.50 -18.75
N SER A 293 10.27 -11.48 -19.91
CA SER A 293 9.77 -10.79 -21.11
C SER A 293 8.46 -11.38 -21.59
N LEU A 294 8.39 -12.72 -21.68
CA LEU A 294 7.17 -13.42 -22.09
C LEU A 294 6.00 -13.12 -21.13
N SER A 295 6.25 -13.10 -19.82
CA SER A 295 5.23 -12.79 -18.82
C SER A 295 4.66 -11.38 -19.00
N LEU A 296 5.52 -10.40 -19.29
CA LEU A 296 5.08 -9.03 -19.56
C LEU A 296 4.31 -8.91 -20.88
N ASP A 297 4.71 -9.64 -21.92
CA ASP A 297 4.03 -9.63 -23.21
C ASP A 297 2.65 -10.30 -23.09
N LEU A 298 2.54 -11.46 -22.44
CA LEU A 298 1.26 -12.10 -22.13
C LEU A 298 0.33 -11.19 -21.29
N LEU A 299 0.90 -10.42 -20.36
CA LEU A 299 0.13 -9.44 -19.60
C LEU A 299 -0.42 -8.32 -20.50
N ARG A 300 0.39 -7.81 -21.42
CA ARG A 300 -0.03 -6.78 -22.39
C ARG A 300 -1.06 -7.30 -23.37
N ASP A 301 -0.88 -8.52 -23.86
CA ASP A 301 -1.83 -9.18 -24.76
C ASP A 301 -3.17 -9.35 -24.07
N ARG A 302 -3.17 -9.84 -22.83
CA ARG A 302 -4.39 -9.94 -22.00
C ARG A 302 -5.04 -8.58 -21.76
N ALA A 303 -4.26 -7.55 -21.43
CA ALA A 303 -4.81 -6.20 -21.21
C ALA A 303 -5.46 -5.65 -22.48
N THR A 304 -4.80 -5.84 -23.63
CA THR A 304 -5.32 -5.47 -24.96
C THR A 304 -6.62 -6.21 -25.26
N GLU A 305 -6.68 -7.52 -25.02
CA GLU A 305 -7.88 -8.34 -25.18
C GLU A 305 -9.01 -7.85 -24.26
N LEU A 306 -8.72 -7.31 -23.08
CA LEU A 306 -9.71 -6.71 -22.18
C LEU A 306 -10.04 -5.24 -22.52
N SER A 307 -9.46 -4.68 -23.58
CA SER A 307 -9.56 -3.26 -23.96
C SER A 307 -9.12 -2.32 -22.81
N VAL A 308 -7.99 -2.66 -22.20
CA VAL A 308 -7.38 -1.90 -21.10
C VAL A 308 -5.94 -1.56 -21.46
N THR A 309 -5.55 -0.31 -21.23
CA THR A 309 -4.17 0.16 -21.39
C THR A 309 -3.38 -0.11 -20.10
N PRO A 310 -2.38 -1.00 -20.11
CA PRO A 310 -1.61 -1.32 -18.91
C PRO A 310 -0.52 -0.26 -18.65
N VAL A 311 -0.51 0.30 -17.45
CA VAL A 311 0.57 1.14 -16.91
C VAL A 311 1.40 0.28 -15.96
N LEU A 312 2.57 -0.17 -16.42
CA LEU A 312 3.37 -1.21 -15.76
C LEU A 312 4.43 -0.62 -14.82
N ALA A 313 4.09 -0.51 -13.53
CA ALA A 313 5.01 -0.13 -12.48
C ALA A 313 6.04 -1.25 -12.20
N ASP A 314 7.28 -0.87 -11.90
CA ASP A 314 8.31 -1.82 -11.46
C ASP A 314 7.98 -2.37 -10.06
N PHE A 315 7.49 -1.49 -9.18
CA PHE A 315 7.27 -1.79 -7.76
C PHE A 315 5.98 -1.19 -7.20
N HIS A 316 5.47 -1.75 -6.10
CA HIS A 316 4.24 -1.30 -5.45
C HIS A 316 4.30 0.17 -4.99
N GLY A 317 5.44 0.63 -4.47
CA GLY A 317 5.62 2.03 -4.05
C GLY A 317 5.43 3.03 -5.19
N GLN A 318 5.70 2.63 -6.43
CA GLN A 318 5.48 3.47 -7.62
C GLN A 318 4.00 3.56 -7.98
N VAL A 319 3.17 2.58 -7.66
CA VAL A 319 1.71 2.64 -7.88
C VAL A 319 1.11 3.75 -7.01
N ALA A 320 1.47 3.78 -5.72
CA ALA A 320 1.05 4.87 -4.84
C ALA A 320 1.58 6.22 -5.34
N GLN A 321 2.86 6.28 -5.73
CA GLN A 321 3.45 7.51 -6.28
C GLN A 321 2.73 7.99 -7.54
N LEU A 322 2.34 7.08 -8.46
CA LEU A 322 1.64 7.43 -9.69
C LEU A 322 0.31 8.14 -9.41
N VAL A 323 -0.49 7.61 -8.49
CA VAL A 323 -1.75 8.26 -8.08
C VAL A 323 -1.48 9.62 -7.39
N GLY A 324 -0.36 9.72 -6.66
CA GLY A 324 0.14 10.99 -6.14
C GLY A 324 0.45 12.00 -7.25
N GLU A 325 1.17 11.60 -8.30
CA GLU A 325 1.45 12.47 -9.45
C GLU A 325 0.17 12.88 -10.20
N MET A 326 -0.80 11.97 -10.38
CA MET A 326 -2.11 12.30 -10.94
C MET A 326 -2.83 13.37 -10.11
N THR A 327 -2.74 13.27 -8.78
CA THR A 327 -3.29 14.25 -7.84
C THR A 327 -2.58 15.60 -7.99
N LEU A 328 -1.25 15.61 -7.96
CA LEU A 328 -0.44 16.83 -8.09
C LEU A 328 -0.68 17.51 -9.44
N ARG A 329 -0.78 16.77 -10.54
CA ARG A 329 -1.09 17.32 -11.87
C ARG A 329 -2.52 17.86 -11.96
N THR A 330 -3.48 17.25 -11.25
CA THR A 330 -4.85 17.78 -11.13
C THR A 330 -4.88 19.09 -10.34
N ALA A 331 -4.09 19.18 -9.26
CA ALA A 331 -3.96 20.38 -8.44
C ALA A 331 -3.22 21.51 -9.19
N PHE A 332 -2.13 21.17 -9.85
CA PHE A 332 -1.22 22.05 -10.58
C PHE A 332 -1.09 21.61 -12.05
N PRO A 333 -1.97 22.09 -12.94
CA PRO A 333 -1.90 21.73 -14.36
C PRO A 333 -0.63 22.21 -15.07
N GLN A 334 0.03 23.23 -14.51
CA GLN A 334 1.26 23.80 -15.04
C GLN A 334 2.29 23.96 -13.92
N PRO A 335 3.60 23.75 -14.21
CA PRO A 335 4.67 24.02 -13.27
C PRO A 335 4.71 25.49 -12.87
N ARG A 336 4.99 25.75 -11.60
CA ARG A 336 5.13 27.08 -11.00
C ARG A 336 6.43 27.17 -10.24
N SER A 337 7.15 28.27 -10.39
CA SER A 337 8.45 28.49 -9.72
C SER A 337 8.32 28.57 -8.20
N ASP A 338 7.20 29.07 -7.68
CA ASP A 338 6.92 29.27 -6.26
C ASP A 338 6.38 28.01 -5.55
N ALA A 339 6.06 26.96 -6.29
CA ALA A 339 5.47 25.73 -5.77
C ALA A 339 6.19 24.49 -6.32
N PRO A 340 7.28 24.02 -5.70
CA PRO A 340 8.03 22.86 -6.18
C PRO A 340 7.18 21.60 -6.41
N LEU A 341 6.09 21.42 -5.65
CA LEU A 341 5.14 20.31 -5.83
C LEU A 341 4.44 20.30 -7.21
N SER A 342 4.43 21.43 -7.92
CA SER A 342 3.86 21.53 -9.28
C SER A 342 4.80 21.01 -10.38
N TRP A 343 6.08 20.79 -10.08
CA TRP A 343 7.06 20.31 -11.06
C TRP A 343 6.85 18.82 -11.34
N SER A 344 7.49 18.28 -12.39
CA SER A 344 7.43 16.84 -12.66
C SER A 344 8.12 16.03 -11.54
N TYR A 345 7.77 14.77 -11.39
CA TYR A 345 8.40 13.88 -10.41
C TYR A 345 9.93 13.90 -10.50
N MET A 346 10.47 13.84 -11.73
CA MET A 346 11.92 13.80 -11.95
C MET A 346 12.59 15.13 -11.61
N ASP A 347 11.97 16.26 -11.96
CA ASP A 347 12.49 17.59 -11.63
C ASP A 347 12.52 17.81 -10.11
N ARG A 348 11.46 17.39 -9.40
CA ARG A 348 11.40 17.50 -7.93
C ARG A 348 12.49 16.66 -7.27
N LEU A 349 12.69 15.45 -7.77
CA LEU A 349 13.67 14.51 -7.24
C LEU A 349 15.10 14.96 -7.51
N ASP A 350 15.40 15.47 -8.71
CA ASP A 350 16.72 16.01 -9.02
C ASP A 350 17.00 17.28 -8.23
N ALA A 351 16.05 18.22 -8.18
CA ALA A 351 16.21 19.44 -7.39
C ALA A 351 16.40 19.15 -5.90
N TRP A 352 15.74 18.13 -5.36
CA TRP A 352 16.00 17.65 -4.00
C TRP A 352 17.43 17.09 -3.90
N TRP A 353 17.83 16.20 -4.80
CA TRP A 353 19.15 15.57 -4.76
C TRP A 353 20.27 16.59 -4.83
N GLN A 354 20.21 17.56 -5.75
CA GLN A 354 21.23 18.61 -5.88
C GLN A 354 21.33 19.47 -4.61
N ALA A 355 20.18 19.88 -4.05
CA ALA A 355 20.14 20.67 -2.83
C ALA A 355 20.67 19.88 -1.62
N TRP A 356 20.18 18.65 -1.44
CA TRP A 356 20.54 17.81 -0.31
C TRP A 356 22.01 17.38 -0.36
N SER A 357 22.46 16.83 -1.49
CA SER A 357 23.82 16.31 -1.64
C SER A 357 24.90 17.40 -1.59
N GLY A 358 24.56 18.65 -1.89
CA GLY A 358 25.44 19.80 -1.75
C GLY A 358 25.47 20.43 -0.35
N ALA A 359 24.57 20.02 0.55
CA ALA A 359 24.44 20.57 1.90
C ALA A 359 24.36 19.46 2.96
N ALA A 360 23.16 19.05 3.37
CA ALA A 360 22.94 18.07 4.44
C ALA A 360 23.63 16.72 4.17
N GLY A 361 23.73 16.31 2.91
CA GLY A 361 24.45 15.11 2.50
C GLY A 361 25.96 15.15 2.73
N LEU A 362 26.56 16.29 3.04
CA LEU A 362 27.99 16.45 3.38
C LEU A 362 28.25 16.58 4.88
N ASP A 363 27.18 16.59 5.70
CA ASP A 363 27.29 16.79 7.14
C ASP A 363 28.03 15.63 7.81
N GLN A 364 29.26 15.91 8.24
CA GLN A 364 30.11 14.94 8.93
C GLN A 364 29.56 14.54 10.30
N GLY A 365 28.64 15.32 10.88
CA GLY A 365 27.96 15.02 12.15
C GLY A 365 26.76 14.06 12.01
N THR A 366 26.45 13.59 10.80
CA THR A 366 25.32 12.68 10.58
C THR A 366 25.43 11.37 11.40
N PRO A 367 26.60 10.69 11.48
CA PRO A 367 26.75 9.50 12.33
C PRO A 367 26.43 9.76 13.81
N GLU A 368 26.90 10.88 14.37
CA GLU A 368 26.62 11.28 15.75
C GLU A 368 25.12 11.54 15.96
N LYS A 369 24.46 12.25 15.03
CA LYS A 369 23.00 12.47 15.08
C LYS A 369 22.22 11.15 15.05
N LEU A 370 22.65 10.18 14.24
CA LEU A 370 22.04 8.85 14.21
C LEU A 370 22.30 8.08 15.52
N HIS A 371 23.45 8.28 16.15
CA HIS A 371 23.76 7.70 17.45
C HIS A 371 22.87 8.28 18.55
N GLU A 372 22.76 9.60 18.63
CA GLU A 372 21.85 10.29 19.57
C GLU A 372 20.41 9.83 19.37
N ALA A 373 19.95 9.78 18.12
CA ALA A 373 18.61 9.30 17.82
C ALA A 373 18.39 7.83 18.17
N LEU A 374 19.42 6.98 18.08
CA LEU A 374 19.34 5.61 18.56
C LEU A 374 19.17 5.57 20.09
N GLN A 375 19.86 6.43 20.83
CA GLN A 375 19.68 6.53 22.29
C GLN A 375 18.26 6.97 22.69
N GLU A 376 17.61 7.80 21.87
CA GLU A 376 16.20 8.19 22.07
C GLU A 376 15.21 7.07 21.71
N LEU A 377 15.56 6.19 20.75
CA LEU A 377 14.75 5.03 20.38
C LEU A 377 14.78 3.92 21.44
N LEU A 378 15.91 3.70 22.13
CA LEU A 378 16.05 2.59 23.10
C LEU A 378 15.01 2.62 24.24
N PRO A 379 14.71 3.78 24.88
CA PRO A 379 13.64 3.89 25.87
C PRO A 379 12.26 3.49 25.36
N ILE A 380 11.94 3.71 24.07
CA ILE A 380 10.67 3.29 23.46
C ILE A 380 10.52 1.76 23.55
N PHE A 381 11.64 1.03 23.49
CA PHE A 381 11.69 -0.44 23.59
C PHE A 381 11.88 -0.95 25.03
N GLU A 382 11.79 -0.07 26.03
CA GLU A 382 12.08 -0.37 27.44
C GLU A 382 13.48 -0.96 27.62
N LEU A 383 14.44 -0.45 26.83
CA LEU A 383 15.84 -0.80 26.91
C LEU A 383 16.63 0.33 27.56
N THR A 384 17.40 -0.02 28.57
CA THR A 384 18.47 0.86 29.07
C THR A 384 19.68 0.75 28.13
N PRO A 385 20.34 1.88 27.80
CA PRO A 385 21.63 1.85 27.10
C PRO A 385 22.56 0.89 27.82
N ASN A 386 23.12 -0.06 27.07
CA ASN A 386 23.82 -1.18 27.66
C ASN A 386 25.10 -0.67 28.36
N ILE A 387 25.20 -0.90 29.67
CA ILE A 387 26.35 -0.44 30.48
C ILE A 387 27.61 -1.28 30.14
N ASP A 388 27.44 -2.49 29.61
CA ASP A 388 28.53 -3.38 29.18
C ASP A 388 28.41 -3.76 27.69
N PRO A 389 29.25 -3.18 26.80
CA PRO A 389 29.26 -3.51 25.37
C PRO A 389 29.72 -4.95 25.06
N LEU A 390 30.27 -5.68 26.03
CA LEU A 390 30.73 -7.06 25.89
C LEU A 390 29.69 -8.10 26.30
N SER A 391 28.55 -7.70 26.88
CA SER A 391 27.51 -8.66 27.27
C SER A 391 26.92 -9.37 26.05
N PRO A 392 27.05 -10.72 25.95
CA PRO A 392 26.58 -11.49 24.80
C PRO A 392 25.05 -11.68 24.77
N GLU A 393 24.36 -11.41 25.88
CA GLU A 393 22.90 -11.60 26.01
C GLU A 393 22.08 -10.34 25.67
N SER A 394 22.77 -9.22 25.44
CA SER A 394 22.12 -7.93 25.16
C SER A 394 21.71 -7.81 23.69
N GLU A 395 20.46 -7.43 23.45
CA GLU A 395 19.99 -7.06 22.12
C GLU A 395 20.69 -5.76 21.69
N ARG A 396 21.42 -5.82 20.56
CA ARG A 396 22.16 -4.69 20.01
C ARG A 396 21.40 -4.08 18.85
N TYR A 397 21.38 -2.77 18.81
CA TYR A 397 20.71 -2.00 17.76
C TYR A 397 21.69 -1.16 16.96
N ARG A 398 21.38 -0.96 15.68
CA ARG A 398 22.09 -0.07 14.78
C ARG A 398 21.08 0.70 13.95
N LEU A 399 21.23 2.03 13.86
CA LEU A 399 20.42 2.88 12.99
C LEU A 399 21.22 3.25 11.75
N GLU A 400 20.66 3.02 10.57
CA GLU A 400 21.29 3.30 9.27
C GLU A 400 20.43 4.25 8.42
N LEU A 401 21.07 5.24 7.81
CA LEU A 401 20.48 6.13 6.82
C LEU A 401 20.83 5.65 5.41
N TRP A 402 19.82 5.25 4.64
CA TRP A 402 19.95 4.85 3.25
C TRP A 402 19.32 5.90 2.34
N VAL A 403 20.03 6.30 1.28
CA VAL A 403 19.61 7.41 0.42
C VAL A 403 19.60 6.98 -1.04
N ARG A 404 18.61 7.44 -1.79
CA ARG A 404 18.55 7.27 -3.24
C ARG A 404 19.56 8.22 -3.90
N ALA A 405 20.77 7.70 -4.09
CA ALA A 405 21.83 8.46 -4.73
C ALA A 405 21.64 8.53 -6.25
N PHE A 406 22.03 9.68 -6.83
CA PHE A 406 22.06 9.91 -8.28
C PHE A 406 20.76 9.49 -9.00
N PRO A 407 19.62 10.12 -8.68
CA PRO A 407 18.30 9.64 -9.11
C PRO A 407 18.06 9.60 -10.62
N ILE A 408 18.79 10.43 -11.38
CA ILE A 408 18.78 10.48 -12.86
C ILE A 408 19.77 9.46 -13.47
N ALA A 409 20.75 8.98 -12.69
CA ALA A 409 21.76 8.07 -13.23
C ALA A 409 21.15 6.71 -13.62
N PRO A 410 21.70 6.03 -14.64
CA PRO A 410 21.23 4.71 -15.06
C PRO A 410 21.27 3.67 -13.91
N GLU A 411 22.29 3.78 -13.07
CA GLU A 411 22.54 2.95 -11.90
C GLU A 411 21.70 3.44 -10.70
N ARG A 412 20.38 3.34 -10.83
CA ARG A 412 19.43 3.64 -9.74
C ARG A 412 19.64 2.68 -8.57
N GLN A 413 20.13 3.18 -7.44
CA GLN A 413 20.46 2.40 -6.26
C GLN A 413 20.17 3.16 -4.96
N LEU A 414 20.10 2.42 -3.85
CA LEU A 414 20.20 2.99 -2.52
C LEU A 414 21.63 2.84 -2.02
N VAL A 415 22.13 3.88 -1.35
CA VAL A 415 23.45 3.91 -0.73
C VAL A 415 23.28 4.13 0.76
N ARG A 416 23.93 3.31 1.59
CA ARG A 416 24.01 3.57 3.03
C ARG A 416 24.93 4.77 3.24
N TRP A 417 24.32 5.90 3.53
CA TRP A 417 25.01 7.18 3.63
C TRP A 417 25.72 7.37 4.97
N ALA A 418 25.11 6.86 6.05
CA ALA A 418 25.64 6.90 7.40
C ALA A 418 25.06 5.78 8.26
N ALA A 419 25.73 5.48 9.38
CA ALA A 419 25.24 4.57 10.41
C ALA A 419 25.64 5.06 11.81
N SER A 420 24.84 4.72 12.83
CA SER A 420 25.01 5.15 14.22
C SER A 420 26.26 4.62 14.93
N ASP A 421 26.93 3.63 14.34
CA ASP A 421 28.20 3.05 14.79
C ASP A 421 29.38 3.52 13.91
N GLY A 422 29.13 4.35 12.91
CA GLY A 422 30.14 4.96 12.06
C GLY A 422 30.87 6.09 12.79
N ARG A 423 32.18 6.20 12.58
CA ARG A 423 33.00 7.33 13.07
C ARG A 423 33.07 8.51 12.11
N THR A 424 32.75 8.26 10.84
CA THR A 424 32.83 9.22 9.75
C THR A 424 31.68 8.95 8.79
N LEU A 425 31.32 9.96 8.01
CA LEU A 425 30.32 9.83 6.96
C LEU A 425 30.80 8.85 5.87
N ASP A 426 30.00 7.82 5.56
CA ASP A 426 30.27 6.90 4.43
C ASP A 426 30.06 7.64 3.09
N GLY A 427 28.95 8.40 3.01
CA GLY A 427 28.56 9.18 1.83
C GLY A 427 28.34 8.30 0.59
N ALA A 428 28.74 8.80 -0.57
CA ALA A 428 28.61 8.08 -1.84
C ALA A 428 29.45 6.78 -1.93
N LYS A 429 30.39 6.56 -0.99
CA LYS A 429 31.23 5.34 -0.94
C LYS A 429 30.63 4.24 -0.05
N GLY A 430 29.48 4.51 0.56
CA GLY A 430 28.82 3.55 1.44
C GLY A 430 28.31 2.30 0.73
N LYS A 431 27.78 1.36 1.51
CA LYS A 431 27.22 0.11 0.97
C LYS A 431 26.07 0.43 0.01
N CYS A 432 26.15 -0.08 -1.22
CA CYS A 432 25.11 0.11 -2.23
C CYS A 432 24.20 -1.12 -2.36
N GLY A 433 22.94 -0.88 -2.73
CA GLY A 433 21.96 -1.91 -3.04
C GLY A 433 21.15 -1.55 -4.29
N PRO A 434 21.14 -2.40 -5.33
CA PRO A 434 20.30 -2.16 -6.50
C PRO A 434 18.82 -2.25 -6.11
N LEU A 435 17.98 -1.42 -6.73
CA LEU A 435 16.53 -1.49 -6.55
C LEU A 435 15.98 -2.76 -7.21
N ASP A 436 15.82 -3.82 -6.42
CA ASP A 436 15.37 -5.14 -6.87
C ASP A 436 14.49 -5.85 -5.83
N THR A 437 13.42 -6.48 -6.31
CA THR A 437 12.53 -7.39 -5.58
C THR A 437 13.20 -8.70 -5.15
N ALA A 438 14.41 -9.02 -5.59
CA ALA A 438 15.18 -10.18 -5.11
C ALA A 438 16.23 -9.82 -4.05
N THR A 439 16.34 -8.54 -3.67
CA THR A 439 17.33 -8.07 -2.71
C THR A 439 17.17 -8.69 -1.32
N TYR A 440 18.31 -8.92 -0.66
CA TYR A 440 18.39 -9.29 0.76
C TYR A 440 18.43 -8.05 1.68
N LEU A 441 18.49 -6.83 1.12
CA LEU A 441 18.58 -5.60 1.89
C LEU A 441 17.17 -5.12 2.28
N ALA A 442 16.85 -5.19 3.58
CA ALA A 442 15.64 -4.59 4.17
C ALA A 442 15.36 -3.14 3.71
N PRO A 443 16.33 -2.20 3.68
CA PRO A 443 16.07 -0.84 3.20
C PRO A 443 15.58 -0.79 1.75
N VAL A 444 16.15 -1.63 0.88
CA VAL A 444 15.69 -1.68 -0.52
C VAL A 444 14.27 -2.22 -0.60
N ARG A 445 13.89 -3.22 0.21
CA ARG A 445 12.52 -3.75 0.29
C ARG A 445 11.51 -2.67 0.68
N ALA A 446 11.77 -1.96 1.78
CA ALA A 446 10.89 -0.89 2.24
C ALA A 446 10.77 0.24 1.21
N PHE A 447 11.87 0.58 0.53
CA PHE A 447 11.88 1.59 -0.53
C PHE A 447 10.99 1.20 -1.72
N ILE A 448 11.14 -0.02 -2.25
CA ILE A 448 10.37 -0.47 -3.43
C ILE A 448 8.90 -0.71 -3.09
N GLU A 449 8.59 -1.16 -1.87
CA GLU A 449 7.22 -1.31 -1.39
C GLU A 449 6.56 0.05 -1.08
N GLY A 450 7.36 1.06 -0.73
CA GLY A 450 6.92 2.41 -0.45
C GLY A 450 6.18 2.57 0.87
N ARG A 451 6.40 1.65 1.81
CA ARG A 451 5.80 1.61 3.15
C ARG A 451 6.82 1.11 4.19
N ALA A 452 6.54 1.38 5.47
CA ALA A 452 7.35 0.81 6.55
C ALA A 452 7.19 -0.72 6.58
N GLY A 453 8.27 -1.42 6.89
CA GLY A 453 8.29 -2.89 6.93
C GLY A 453 9.20 -3.42 8.03
N ALA A 454 8.78 -4.53 8.64
CA ALA A 454 9.62 -5.32 9.51
C ALA A 454 10.01 -6.61 8.78
N TYR A 455 11.29 -6.94 8.83
CA TYR A 455 11.88 -8.05 8.07
C TYR A 455 12.76 -8.90 8.98
N ASP A 456 12.58 -10.22 8.97
CA ASP A 456 13.57 -11.15 9.50
C ASP A 456 14.59 -11.50 8.42
N ILE A 457 15.82 -11.77 8.83
CA ILE A 457 16.88 -12.21 7.93
C ILE A 457 16.50 -13.50 7.18
N SER A 458 15.70 -14.39 7.78
CA SER A 458 15.22 -15.60 7.09
C SER A 458 14.33 -15.30 5.89
N ASP A 459 13.56 -14.21 5.95
CA ASP A 459 12.64 -13.80 4.89
C ASP A 459 13.41 -13.15 3.73
N LEU A 460 14.51 -12.46 4.06
CA LEU A 460 15.36 -11.76 3.12
C LEU A 460 16.31 -12.70 2.36
N GLU A 461 16.86 -13.73 3.03
CA GLU A 461 17.91 -14.60 2.48
C GLU A 461 17.39 -15.87 1.77
N ARG A 462 16.10 -16.22 1.89
CA ARG A 462 15.44 -17.38 1.24
C ARG A 462 16.30 -18.65 1.15
N GLY A 463 17.11 -18.95 2.18
CA GLY A 463 17.93 -20.16 2.28
C GLY A 463 19.28 -20.14 1.54
N ARG A 464 19.82 -18.97 1.17
CA ARG A 464 21.10 -18.87 0.44
C ARG A 464 22.34 -19.03 1.33
N GLU A 465 22.27 -18.72 2.63
CA GLU A 465 23.42 -18.82 3.56
C GLU A 465 23.04 -19.19 5.01
N SER A 466 24.04 -19.56 5.82
CA SER A 466 23.88 -19.76 7.27
C SER A 466 23.58 -18.43 7.98
N LEU A 467 22.45 -18.40 8.69
CA LEU A 467 21.94 -17.24 9.42
C LEU A 467 22.87 -16.72 10.53
N GLU A 468 23.84 -17.54 10.96
CA GLU A 468 24.80 -17.18 12.03
C GLU A 468 25.85 -16.15 11.58
N ARG A 469 26.03 -15.97 10.27
CA ARG A 469 27.00 -14.99 9.72
C ARG A 469 26.53 -13.55 9.85
N TYR A 470 25.24 -13.33 10.04
CA TYR A 470 24.66 -11.98 10.08
C TYR A 470 24.67 -11.41 11.51
N THR A 471 25.32 -10.26 11.67
CA THR A 471 25.33 -9.51 12.94
C THR A 471 23.96 -8.96 13.29
N SER A 472 23.17 -8.57 12.29
CA SER A 472 21.78 -8.13 12.43
C SER A 472 20.83 -9.17 11.83
N LYS A 473 19.77 -9.51 12.57
CA LYS A 473 18.84 -10.59 12.23
C LYS A 473 17.40 -10.10 12.03
N ALA A 474 17.05 -8.93 12.54
CA ALA A 474 15.76 -8.30 12.31
C ALA A 474 15.95 -6.83 11.92
N PHE A 475 15.03 -6.31 11.11
CA PHE A 475 15.11 -4.96 10.57
C PHE A 475 13.74 -4.30 10.61
N LEU A 476 13.66 -3.07 11.11
CA LEU A 476 12.53 -2.15 10.91
C LEU A 476 12.99 -1.05 9.95
N ALA A 477 12.42 -1.02 8.75
CA ALA A 477 12.82 -0.09 7.70
C ALA A 477 11.66 0.83 7.32
N VAL A 478 11.94 2.14 7.28
CA VAL A 478 10.93 3.20 7.14
C VAL A 478 11.31 4.11 5.97
N PRO A 479 10.53 4.12 4.87
CA PRO A 479 10.82 4.96 3.72
C PRO A 479 10.51 6.42 4.02
N ILE A 480 11.46 7.29 3.67
CA ILE A 480 11.40 8.73 3.93
C ILE A 480 11.12 9.47 2.62
N ARG A 481 10.31 10.52 2.73
CA ARG A 481 9.88 11.33 1.59
C ARG A 481 10.30 12.79 1.73
N ALA A 482 10.70 13.38 0.61
CA ALA A 482 10.89 14.82 0.46
C ALA A 482 10.20 15.24 -0.84
N ARG A 483 9.48 16.37 -0.82
CA ARG A 483 8.72 16.89 -1.99
C ARG A 483 7.80 15.84 -2.64
N ASP A 484 7.17 15.03 -1.78
CA ASP A 484 6.35 13.85 -2.08
C ASP A 484 7.03 12.71 -2.86
N CYS A 485 8.35 12.74 -3.05
CA CYS A 485 9.13 11.64 -3.61
C CYS A 485 9.73 10.79 -2.49
N ILE A 486 9.78 9.45 -2.63
CA ILE A 486 10.59 8.62 -1.72
C ILE A 486 12.07 8.83 -2.07
N VAL A 487 12.84 9.32 -1.10
CA VAL A 487 14.22 9.77 -1.28
C VAL A 487 15.24 8.97 -0.48
N GLY A 488 14.78 8.23 0.53
CA GLY A 488 15.63 7.40 1.36
C GLY A 488 14.85 6.46 2.26
N VAL A 489 15.56 5.75 3.12
CA VAL A 489 15.01 4.83 4.12
C VAL A 489 15.86 4.92 5.39
N LEU A 490 15.22 5.07 6.54
CA LEU A 490 15.87 4.82 7.83
C LEU A 490 15.64 3.37 8.23
N THR A 491 16.70 2.67 8.61
CA THR A 491 16.64 1.27 9.01
C THR A 491 17.20 1.08 10.41
N LEU A 492 16.36 0.58 11.31
CA LEU A 492 16.77 0.10 12.62
C LEU A 492 17.00 -1.40 12.52
N ALA A 493 18.25 -1.83 12.72
CA ALA A 493 18.66 -3.22 12.70
C ALA A 493 18.86 -3.72 14.13
N SER A 494 18.40 -4.94 14.43
CA SER A 494 18.57 -5.63 15.70
C SER A 494 19.40 -6.90 15.52
N SER A 495 20.25 -7.23 16.51
CA SER A 495 20.99 -8.49 16.57
C SER A 495 20.09 -9.71 16.85
N ASN A 496 18.87 -9.49 17.34
CA ASN A 496 17.89 -10.53 17.62
C ASN A 496 17.01 -10.82 16.41
N ARG A 497 16.43 -12.02 16.36
CA ARG A 497 15.42 -12.38 15.35
C ARG A 497 14.10 -11.67 15.64
N MET A 498 13.27 -11.51 14.62
CA MET A 498 12.02 -10.75 14.69
C MET A 498 11.04 -11.30 15.75
N THR A 499 11.06 -12.62 16.00
CA THR A 499 10.26 -13.27 17.06
C THR A 499 10.67 -12.87 18.47
N SER A 500 11.90 -12.41 18.65
CA SER A 500 12.51 -12.04 19.94
C SER A 500 12.87 -10.55 20.04
N ALA A 501 12.78 -9.81 18.93
CA ALA A 501 13.20 -8.42 18.87
C ALA A 501 12.17 -7.52 19.55
N ARG A 502 12.64 -6.61 20.41
CA ARG A 502 11.72 -5.73 21.15
C ARG A 502 11.02 -4.71 20.26
N MET A 503 11.69 -4.28 19.19
CA MET A 503 11.13 -3.34 18.20
C MET A 503 9.86 -3.83 17.49
N THR A 504 9.55 -5.13 17.53
CA THR A 504 8.35 -5.74 16.92
C THR A 504 7.45 -6.44 17.93
N ARG A 505 7.74 -6.35 19.23
CA ARG A 505 7.02 -7.11 20.28
C ARG A 505 5.60 -6.60 20.52
N ALA A 506 5.38 -5.29 20.38
CA ALA A 506 4.09 -4.65 20.53
C ALA A 506 3.84 -3.65 19.39
N SER A 507 2.63 -3.67 18.82
CA SER A 507 2.26 -2.81 17.69
C SER A 507 2.38 -1.33 18.03
N GLU A 508 1.93 -0.92 19.22
CA GLU A 508 2.01 0.48 19.68
C GLU A 508 3.46 0.96 19.83
N THR A 509 4.35 0.11 20.37
CA THR A 509 5.78 0.39 20.48
C THR A 509 6.41 0.56 19.09
N THR A 510 6.06 -0.34 18.17
CA THR A 510 6.55 -0.27 16.78
C THR A 510 6.06 1.01 16.10
N GLU A 511 4.81 1.38 16.32
CA GLU A 511 4.21 2.61 15.77
C GLU A 511 4.91 3.88 16.26
N LYS A 512 5.20 3.97 17.56
CA LYS A 512 5.97 5.09 18.13
C LYS A 512 7.38 5.16 17.53
N ALA A 513 8.06 4.02 17.38
CA ALA A 513 9.38 3.97 16.75
C ALA A 513 9.34 4.39 15.28
N VAL A 514 8.36 3.92 14.50
CA VAL A 514 8.18 4.30 13.09
C VAL A 514 7.89 5.80 12.98
N ALA A 515 7.01 6.35 13.83
CA ALA A 515 6.71 7.79 13.85
C ALA A 515 7.96 8.63 14.14
N TYR A 516 8.76 8.22 15.13
CA TYR A 516 10.03 8.88 15.45
C TYR A 516 11.03 8.80 14.28
N MET A 517 11.18 7.62 13.67
CA MET A 517 12.04 7.44 12.51
C MET A 517 11.57 8.27 11.29
N LEU A 518 10.26 8.41 11.08
CA LEU A 518 9.72 9.28 10.03
C LEU A 518 10.12 10.74 10.27
N ASP A 519 9.94 11.26 11.49
CA ASP A 519 10.32 12.63 11.86
C ASP A 519 11.84 12.86 11.70
N LEU A 520 12.66 11.97 12.25
CA LEU A 520 14.11 12.04 12.14
C LEU A 520 14.55 12.02 10.67
N GLY A 521 13.98 11.10 9.88
CA GLY A 521 14.28 10.98 8.46
C GLY A 521 13.91 12.24 7.71
N GLN A 522 12.75 12.83 8.00
CA GLN A 522 12.31 14.10 7.43
C GLN A 522 13.36 15.17 7.73
N ARG A 523 13.81 15.32 8.99
CA ARG A 523 14.84 16.30 9.37
C ARG A 523 16.20 16.07 8.71
N LEU A 524 16.61 14.81 8.51
CA LEU A 524 17.90 14.46 7.89
C LEU A 524 17.89 14.58 6.37
N LEU A 525 16.72 14.42 5.73
CA LEU A 525 16.57 14.37 4.28
C LEU A 525 15.81 15.57 3.69
N ASP A 526 15.30 16.50 4.51
CA ASP A 526 14.79 17.77 4.02
C ASP A 526 15.94 18.65 3.51
N ALA A 527 15.68 19.38 2.43
CA ALA A 527 16.64 20.23 1.74
C ALA A 527 16.03 21.53 1.25
#